data_AF-A0A7V1Y411-F1
#
_entry.id   AF-A0A7V1Y411-F1
#
_cell.length_a   1.000
_cell.length_b   1.000
_cell.length_c   1.000
_cell.angle_alpha   90.00
_cell.angle_beta   90.00
_cell.angle_gamma   90.00
#
_symmetry.space_group_name_H-M   'P 1'
#
loop_
_entity.id
_entity.type
_entity.pdbx_description
1 polymer ?
#
loop_
_entity_poly.entity_id
_entity_poly.type
_entity_poly.pdbx_seq_one_letter_code
_entity_poly.pdbx_strand_id
1 'polypeptide(L)'
;MLLRQRAGDLLARVRYAGERFVIERHGEAVAALVSIDDLHRLEAADQLAAAQRTQRQEALSQAQAVRDAILARRGGALLPDSADEVRRLREDRADALAGLRGH
;
A
#
# COMPACT_ATOMS: atom_id res chain seq x y z
N MET A 1 32.14 -20.83 24.75
CA MET A 1 31.26 -20.52 25.90
C MET A 1 30.92 -19.02 26.07
N LEU A 2 31.16 -18.15 25.06
CA LEU A 2 30.98 -16.69 25.17
C LEU A 2 29.66 -16.14 24.61
N LEU A 3 28.91 -16.90 23.80
CA LEU A 3 27.67 -16.41 23.18
C LEU A 3 26.54 -16.23 24.20
N ARG A 4 26.49 -17.07 25.25
CA ARG A 4 25.39 -17.04 26.23
C ARG A 4 25.45 -15.83 27.17
N GLN A 5 26.65 -15.34 27.49
CA GLN A 5 26.81 -14.21 28.42
C GLN A 5 26.40 -12.86 27.82
N ARG A 6 26.49 -12.67 26.49
CA ARG A 6 26.04 -11.42 25.84
C ARG A 6 24.56 -11.40 25.45
N ALA A 7 23.90 -12.56 25.46
CA ALA A 7 22.49 -12.67 25.09
C ALA A 7 21.59 -11.92 26.09
N GLY A 8 21.92 -11.96 27.39
CA GLY A 8 21.17 -11.27 28.43
C GLY A 8 21.14 -9.76 28.22
N ASP A 9 22.30 -9.14 27.96
CA ASP A 9 22.39 -7.69 27.76
C ASP A 9 21.67 -7.23 26.48
N LEU A 10 21.77 -8.00 25.39
CA LEU A 10 21.01 -7.74 24.17
C LEU A 10 19.51 -7.79 24.43
N LEU A 11 19.02 -8.84 25.12
CA LEU A 11 17.61 -8.96 25.48
C LEU A 11 17.15 -7.83 26.41
N ALA A 12 17.98 -7.41 27.36
CA ALA A 12 17.67 -6.29 28.25
C ALA A 12 17.55 -4.97 27.47
N ARG A 13 18.45 -4.71 26.52
CA ARG A 13 18.38 -3.50 25.67
C ARG A 13 17.16 -3.52 24.75
N VAL A 14 16.81 -4.67 24.19
CA VAL A 14 15.58 -4.80 23.40
C VAL A 14 14.34 -4.57 24.25
N ARG A 15 14.29 -5.14 25.46
CA ARG A 15 13.11 -5.04 26.33
C ARG A 15 12.95 -3.64 26.96
N TYR A 16 14.03 -3.07 27.46
CA TYR A 16 13.98 -1.88 28.32
C TYR A 16 14.44 -0.60 27.63
N ALA A 17 15.38 -0.69 26.68
CA ALA A 17 15.82 0.47 25.90
C ALA A 17 15.09 0.58 24.55
N GLY A 18 14.27 -0.41 24.18
CA GLY A 18 13.54 -0.45 22.91
C GLY A 18 14.45 -0.60 21.69
N GLU A 19 15.69 -1.06 21.89
CA GLU A 19 16.62 -1.27 20.78
C GLU A 19 16.17 -2.42 19.87
N ARG A 20 16.54 -2.34 18.60
CA ARG A 20 16.24 -3.35 17.58
C ARG A 20 17.53 -3.78 16.93
N PHE A 21 17.71 -5.08 16.78
CA PHE A 21 18.93 -5.65 16.20
C PHE A 21 18.58 -6.48 14.97
N VAL A 22 19.40 -6.38 13.94
CA VAL A 22 19.37 -7.28 12.79
C VAL A 22 20.45 -8.32 12.99
N ILE A 23 20.10 -9.59 12.77
CA ILE A 23 21.03 -10.71 12.79
C ILE A 23 21.38 -11.02 11.35
N GLU A 24 22.68 -10.94 11.03
CA GLU A 24 23.21 -11.22 9.71
C GLU A 24 23.96 -12.55 9.66
N ARG A 25 23.88 -13.21 8.51
CA ARG A 25 24.68 -14.40 8.17
C ARG A 25 25.32 -14.18 6.80
N HIS A 26 26.65 -14.16 6.74
CA HIS A 26 27.41 -13.82 5.51
C HIS A 26 27.02 -12.48 4.87
N GLY A 27 26.67 -11.47 5.69
CA GLY A 27 26.25 -10.14 5.23
C GLY A 27 24.79 -10.05 4.79
N GLU A 28 24.02 -11.15 4.90
CA GLU A 28 22.59 -11.15 4.63
C GLU A 28 21.79 -11.12 5.93
N ALA A 29 20.81 -10.23 6.03
CA ALA A 29 19.89 -10.18 7.16
C ALA A 29 18.99 -11.42 7.17
N VAL A 30 19.08 -12.23 8.23
CA VAL A 30 18.34 -13.49 8.35
C VAL A 30 17.30 -13.48 9.48
N ALA A 31 17.43 -12.58 10.45
CA ALA A 31 16.46 -12.42 11.53
C ALA A 31 16.56 -11.01 12.15
N ALA A 32 15.58 -10.65 12.97
CA ALA A 32 15.62 -9.44 13.79
C ALA A 32 15.21 -9.76 15.23
N LEU A 33 15.83 -9.07 16.19
CA LEU A 33 15.43 -9.08 17.60
C LEU A 33 14.76 -7.74 17.91
N VAL A 34 13.50 -7.80 18.30
CA VAL A 34 12.66 -6.65 18.64
C VAL A 34 11.90 -6.92 19.94
N SER A 35 11.38 -5.86 20.56
CA SER A 35 10.53 -6.00 21.74
C SER A 35 9.22 -6.71 21.37
N ILE A 36 8.57 -7.35 22.35
CA ILE A 36 7.26 -7.99 22.14
C ILE A 36 6.21 -6.95 21.75
N ASP A 37 6.25 -5.75 22.34
CA ASP A 37 5.35 -4.66 21.97
C ASP A 37 5.54 -4.22 20.51
N ASP A 38 6.78 -4.16 20.02
CA ASP A 38 7.06 -3.89 18.61
C ASP A 38 6.57 -5.02 17.71
N LEU A 39 6.77 -6.27 18.11
CA LEU A 39 6.29 -7.43 17.35
C LEU A 39 4.75 -7.37 17.20
N HIS A 40 4.02 -7.14 18.29
CA HIS A 40 2.56 -6.99 18.24
C HIS A 40 2.11 -5.83 17.35
N ARG A 41 2.83 -4.69 17.37
CA ARG A 41 2.55 -3.55 16.47
C ARG A 41 2.74 -3.94 15.01
N LEU A 42 3.78 -4.69 14.69
CA LEU A 42 4.06 -5.18 13.34
C LEU A 42 2.96 -6.14 12.88
N GLU A 43 2.60 -7.12 13.71
CA GLU A 43 1.56 -8.10 13.40
C GLU A 43 0.19 -7.43 13.18
N ALA A 44 -0.16 -6.43 14.00
CA ALA A 44 -1.39 -5.67 13.83
C ALA A 44 -1.41 -4.87 12.52
N ALA A 45 -0.27 -4.28 12.14
CA ALA A 45 -0.15 -3.57 10.86
C ALA A 45 -0.30 -4.54 9.67
N ASP A 46 0.29 -5.73 9.74
CA ASP A 46 0.17 -6.75 8.71
C ASP A 46 -1.27 -7.26 8.57
N GLN A 47 -1.97 -7.47 9.68
CA GLN A 47 -3.40 -7.84 9.66
C GLN A 47 -4.27 -6.76 9.01
N LEU A 48 -4.03 -5.49 9.35
CA LEU A 48 -4.75 -4.37 8.73
C LEU A 48 -4.47 -4.30 7.23
N ALA A 49 -3.21 -4.45 6.81
CA ALA A 49 -2.83 -4.45 5.41
C ALA A 49 -3.43 -5.65 4.65
N ALA A 50 -3.55 -6.81 5.28
CA ALA A 50 -4.23 -7.96 4.70
C ALA A 50 -5.73 -7.68 4.50
N ALA A 51 -6.42 -7.15 5.52
CA ALA A 51 -7.83 -6.80 5.43
C ALA A 51 -8.10 -5.76 4.32
N GLN A 52 -7.25 -4.73 4.22
CA GLN A 52 -7.35 -3.72 3.15
C GLN A 52 -7.16 -4.32 1.75
N ARG A 53 -6.24 -5.27 1.59
CA ARG A 53 -6.03 -5.97 0.31
C ARG A 53 -7.27 -6.75 -0.10
N THR A 54 -7.86 -7.51 0.83
CA THR A 54 -9.11 -8.25 0.58
C THR A 54 -10.25 -7.31 0.20
N GLN A 55 -10.48 -6.26 0.99
CA GLN A 55 -11.54 -5.28 0.71
C GLN A 55 -11.35 -4.61 -0.65
N ARG A 56 -10.10 -4.26 -1.02
CA ARG A 56 -9.81 -3.67 -2.32
C ARG A 56 -10.09 -4.63 -3.46
N GLN A 57 -9.75 -5.91 -3.29
CA GLN A 57 -10.00 -6.94 -4.30
C GLN A 57 -11.50 -7.18 -4.50
N GLU A 58 -12.28 -7.17 -3.42
CA GLU A 58 -13.74 -7.25 -3.47
C GLU A 58 -14.36 -6.02 -4.14
N ALA A 59 -13.89 -4.81 -3.82
CA ALA A 59 -14.37 -3.59 -4.45
C ALA A 59 -14.09 -3.60 -5.97
N LEU A 60 -12.91 -4.09 -6.38
CA LEU A 60 -12.56 -4.24 -7.80
C LEU A 60 -13.43 -5.28 -8.50
N SER A 61 -13.70 -6.42 -7.86
CA SER A 61 -14.55 -7.46 -8.45
C SER A 61 -16.01 -7.00 -8.58
N GLN A 62 -16.52 -6.25 -7.60
CA GLN A 62 -17.84 -5.62 -7.67
C GLN A 62 -17.90 -4.58 -8.80
N ALA A 63 -16.89 -3.72 -8.93
CA ALA A 63 -16.83 -2.73 -10.01
C ALA A 63 -16.78 -3.41 -11.39
N GLN A 64 -16.04 -4.51 -11.53
CA GLN A 64 -16.01 -5.32 -12.74
C GLN A 64 -17.40 -5.92 -13.05
N ALA A 65 -18.07 -6.51 -12.06
CA ALA A 65 -19.41 -7.06 -12.23
C ALA A 65 -20.44 -6.01 -12.69
N VAL A 66 -20.39 -4.81 -12.10
CA VAL A 66 -21.26 -3.69 -12.52
C VAL A 66 -20.95 -3.27 -13.95
N ARG A 67 -19.67 -3.13 -14.31
CA ARG A 67 -19.24 -2.81 -15.68
C ARG A 67 -19.78 -3.85 -16.67
N ASP A 68 -19.62 -5.12 -16.37
CA ASP A 68 -20.03 -6.21 -17.27
C ASP A 68 -21.55 -6.26 -17.43
N ALA A 69 -22.31 -6.00 -16.36
CA ALA A 69 -23.77 -5.86 -16.42
C ALA A 69 -24.22 -4.68 -17.30
N ILE A 70 -23.52 -3.54 -17.22
CA ILE A 70 -23.79 -2.38 -18.08
C ILE A 70 -23.50 -2.72 -19.55
N LEU A 71 -22.37 -3.37 -19.83
CA LEU A 71 -21.99 -3.79 -21.19
C LEU A 71 -23.01 -4.77 -21.78
N ALA A 72 -23.44 -5.77 -21.01
CA ALA A 72 -24.45 -6.73 -21.45
C ALA A 72 -25.77 -6.04 -21.80
N ARG A 73 -26.22 -5.07 -20.97
CA ARG A 73 -27.44 -4.30 -21.23
C ARG A 73 -27.32 -3.39 -22.47
N ARG A 74 -26.12 -2.96 -22.82
CA ARG A 74 -25.86 -2.08 -23.98
C ARG A 74 -25.53 -2.85 -25.27
N GLY A 75 -25.66 -4.17 -25.28
CA GLY A 75 -25.32 -5.00 -26.44
C GLY A 75 -23.82 -5.01 -26.76
N GLY A 76 -22.95 -4.81 -25.77
CA GLY A 76 -21.50 -4.86 -25.93
C GLY A 76 -20.83 -3.54 -26.35
N ALA A 77 -21.59 -2.46 -26.58
CA ALA A 77 -21.02 -1.15 -26.86
C ALA A 77 -20.31 -0.58 -25.62
N LEU A 78 -18.98 -0.43 -25.70
CA LEU A 78 -18.18 0.20 -24.66
C LEU A 78 -18.68 1.63 -24.38
N LEU A 79 -18.57 2.09 -23.13
CA LEU A 79 -18.67 3.53 -22.88
C LEU A 79 -17.51 4.22 -23.61
N PRO A 80 -17.72 5.44 -24.15
CA PRO A 80 -16.61 6.28 -24.62
C PRO A 80 -15.53 6.34 -23.53
N ASP A 81 -14.26 6.33 -23.91
CA ASP A 81 -13.17 6.46 -22.94
C ASP A 81 -13.33 7.77 -22.16
N SER A 82 -13.77 7.65 -20.92
CA SER A 82 -14.02 8.78 -20.04
C SER A 82 -12.73 9.54 -19.73
N ALA A 83 -11.56 8.90 -19.84
CA ALA A 83 -10.28 9.58 -19.69
C ALA A 83 -10.04 10.59 -20.81
N ASP A 84 -10.46 10.27 -22.04
CA ASP A 84 -10.34 11.18 -23.18
C ASP A 84 -11.33 12.36 -23.10
N GLU A 85 -12.56 12.13 -22.64
CA GLU A 85 -13.52 13.22 -22.42
C GLU A 85 -13.04 14.18 -21.32
N VAL A 86 -12.54 13.66 -20.20
CA VAL A 86 -12.01 14.48 -19.10
C VAL A 86 -10.74 15.22 -19.52
N ARG A 87 -9.88 14.60 -20.33
CA ARG A 87 -8.68 15.24 -20.90
C ARG A 87 -9.06 16.41 -21.80
N ARG A 88 -10.00 16.21 -22.73
CA ARG A 88 -10.50 17.26 -23.62
C ARG A 88 -11.10 18.42 -22.85
N LEU A 89 -11.94 18.13 -21.84
CA LEU A 89 -12.50 19.18 -20.98
C LEU A 89 -11.44 20.02 -20.26
N ARG A 90 -10.30 19.41 -19.91
CA ARG A 90 -9.18 20.11 -19.27
C ARG A 90 -8.39 20.95 -20.27
N GLU A 91 -8.16 20.44 -21.47
CA GLU A 91 -7.49 21.15 -22.56
C GLU A 91 -8.32 22.36 -23.01
N ASP A 92 -9.62 22.17 -23.28
CA ASP A 92 -10.54 23.25 -23.64
C ASP A 92 -10.58 24.35 -22.56
N ARG A 93 -10.55 23.95 -21.28
CA ARG A 93 -10.53 24.90 -20.15
C ARG A 93 -9.18 25.61 -20.03
N ALA A 94 -8.07 24.95 -20.33
CA ALA A 94 -6.76 25.57 -20.31
C ALA A 94 -6.64 26.63 -21.42
N ASP A 95 -7.15 26.33 -22.61
CA ASP A 95 -7.16 27.25 -23.75
C ASP A 95 -8.06 28.46 -23.49
N ALA A 96 -9.25 28.25 -22.91
CA ALA A 96 -10.16 29.33 -22.51
C ALA A 96 -9.51 30.28 -21.48
N LEU A 97 -8.72 29.75 -20.54
CA LEU A 97 -8.02 30.56 -19.54
C LEU A 97 -6.80 31.29 -20.12
N ALA A 98 -6.14 30.72 -21.13
CA ALA A 98 -5.02 31.35 -21.83
C ALA A 98 -5.48 32.55 -22.68
N GLY A 99 -6.63 32.43 -23.37
CA GLY A 99 -7.23 33.52 -24.14
C GLY A 99 -7.62 34.75 -23.30
N LEU A 100 -7.98 34.55 -22.03
CA LEU A 100 -8.34 35.63 -21.10
C LEU A 100 -7.13 36.44 -20.58
N ARG A 101 -5.89 35.96 -20.74
CA ARG A 101 -4.66 36.65 -20.33
C ARG A 101 -3.96 37.40 -21.47
N GLY A 102 -4.45 37.25 -22.70
CA GLY A 102 -3.89 37.87 -23.90
C GLY A 102 -4.54 39.19 -24.33
N HIS A 103 -5.46 39.73 -23.52
CA HIS A 103 -6.15 41.01 -23.74
C HIS A 103 -5.79 42.03 -22.65
#